data_AF-A0A1H6JPH9-F1
#
_entry.id   AF-A0A1H6JPH9-F1
#
_cell.length_a   1.000
_cell.length_b   1.000
_cell.length_c   1.000
_cell.angle_alpha   90.00
_cell.angle_beta   90.00
_cell.angle_gamma   90.00
#
_symmetry.space_group_name_H-M   'P 1'
#
loop_
_entity.id
_entity.type
_entity.pdbx_description
1 polymer ?
#
loop_
_entity_poly.entity_id
_entity_poly.type
_entity_poly.pdbx_seq_one_letter_code
_entity_poly.pdbx_strand_id
1 'polypeptide(L)'
;MFYENTNKLLQFGGVLVFIVPNTCLSERLSKMIASHFDQVSVYASPEQRFKQVVIFGIRCKSKPADKVVVSKLMNASQDITTLDTLTDQPNPDKEGCFYQLPLSFGALKLNQIEIDTKQLSHEVANIGRSSSLWNNFKTHFNSVNKNTYRPLHQMSDWHLSLALAAGQVSGVVESKDGRRLLVKGRTFKGKKEITETQVNEVSGNISETRISSDVFIPSIKAINFTKESVNFGEIITIK
;
A
#
# COMPACT_ATOMS: atom_id res chain seq x y z
N MET A 1 -2.42 19.26 3.94
CA MET A 1 -3.08 18.04 4.46
C MET A 1 -2.12 17.10 5.17
N PHE A 2 -1.04 16.58 4.55
CA PHE A 2 -0.12 15.65 5.22
C PHE A 2 0.53 16.24 6.49
N TYR A 3 1.24 17.38 6.36
CA TYR A 3 1.95 18.01 7.49
C TYR A 3 1.03 18.33 8.68
N GLU A 4 -0.15 18.90 8.42
CA GLU A 4 -1.10 19.27 9.49
C GLU A 4 -1.62 18.04 10.27
N ASN A 5 -1.74 16.89 9.61
CA ASN A 5 -2.18 15.65 10.24
C ASN A 5 -1.05 14.98 11.03
N THR A 6 0.18 14.98 10.50
CA THR A 6 1.32 14.29 11.14
C THR A 6 1.97 15.10 12.26
N ASN A 7 1.96 16.44 12.17
CA ASN A 7 2.58 17.30 13.18
C ASN A 7 1.97 17.13 14.59
N LYS A 8 0.70 16.73 14.69
CA LYS A 8 0.02 16.46 15.97
C LYS A 8 0.42 15.12 16.59
N LEU A 9 0.94 14.18 15.78
CA LEU A 9 1.36 12.85 16.22
C LEU A 9 2.81 12.84 16.72
N LEU A 10 3.59 13.85 16.37
CA LEU A 10 4.98 13.97 16.78
C LEU A 10 5.06 14.56 18.20
N GLN A 11 5.67 13.81 19.12
CA GLN A 11 5.92 14.26 20.49
C GLN A 11 6.84 15.49 20.52
N PHE A 12 6.69 16.33 21.54
CA PHE A 12 7.67 17.40 21.80
C PHE A 12 9.06 16.82 22.04
N GLY A 13 10.07 17.51 21.51
CA GLY A 13 11.42 17.00 21.41
C GLY A 13 11.64 16.09 20.19
N GLY A 14 10.59 15.50 19.59
CA GLY A 14 10.72 14.59 18.44
C GLY A 14 11.33 15.22 17.18
N VAL A 15 12.00 14.41 16.35
CA VAL A 15 12.57 14.86 15.07
C VAL A 15 11.54 14.76 13.95
N LEU A 16 11.38 15.83 13.20
CA LEU A 16 10.78 15.82 11.87
C LEU A 16 11.88 15.62 10.83
N VAL A 17 11.74 14.59 10.00
CA VAL A 17 12.47 14.45 8.73
C VAL A 17 11.44 14.54 7.62
N PHE A 18 11.46 15.64 6.87
CA PHE A 18 10.42 15.96 5.91
C PHE A 18 11.01 16.14 4.51
N ILE A 19 10.75 15.15 3.65
CA ILE A 19 11.22 15.10 2.27
C ILE A 19 10.07 15.51 1.37
N VAL A 20 10.21 16.65 0.70
CA VAL A 20 9.19 17.18 -0.21
C VAL A 20 9.82 17.81 -1.45
N PRO A 21 9.11 17.85 -2.59
CA PRO A 21 9.49 18.72 -3.70
C PRO A 21 9.59 20.18 -3.22
N ASN A 22 10.56 20.94 -3.75
CA ASN A 22 10.73 22.35 -3.39
C ASN A 22 9.48 23.19 -3.67
N THR A 23 8.69 22.84 -4.68
CA THR A 23 7.44 23.51 -5.06
C THR A 23 6.35 23.42 -3.99
N CYS A 24 6.46 22.48 -3.04
CA CYS A 24 5.53 22.37 -1.92
C CYS A 24 5.81 23.39 -0.80
N LEU A 25 6.99 24.01 -0.78
CA LEU A 25 7.36 25.02 0.20
C LEU A 25 6.67 26.35 -0.11
N SER A 26 5.47 26.50 0.43
CA SER A 26 4.73 27.75 0.45
C SER A 26 5.07 28.58 1.69
N GLU A 27 4.84 29.89 1.63
CA GLU A 27 5.03 30.80 2.77
C GLU A 27 4.26 30.33 4.01
N ARG A 28 3.04 29.81 3.82
CA ARG A 28 2.23 29.22 4.90
C ARG A 28 2.95 28.04 5.54
N LEU A 29 3.43 27.09 4.74
CA LEU A 29 4.13 25.91 5.25
C LEU A 29 5.44 26.30 5.95
N SER A 30 6.19 27.25 5.39
CA SER A 30 7.43 27.76 5.99
C SER A 30 7.18 28.41 7.35
N LYS A 31 6.12 29.23 7.49
CA LYS A 31 5.68 29.80 8.77
C LYS A 31 5.24 28.73 9.76
N MET A 32 4.55 27.69 9.29
CA MET A 32 4.16 26.57 10.14
C MET A 32 5.37 25.78 10.65
N ILE A 33 6.37 25.52 9.80
CA ILE A 33 7.60 24.82 10.22
C ILE A 33 8.37 25.68 11.22
N ALA A 34 8.59 26.96 10.92
CA ALA A 34 9.31 27.89 11.78
C ALA A 34 8.65 28.13 13.15
N SER A 35 7.34 27.92 13.28
CA SER A 35 6.61 28.06 14.54
C SER A 35 6.52 26.79 15.38
N HIS A 36 6.64 25.61 14.77
CA HIS A 36 6.46 24.32 15.45
C HIS A 36 7.78 23.57 15.69
N PHE A 37 8.87 24.03 15.09
CA PHE A 37 10.17 23.36 15.13
C PHE A 37 11.32 24.31 15.51
N ASP A 38 12.24 23.78 16.30
CA ASP A 38 13.56 24.33 16.62
C ASP A 38 14.65 23.65 15.79
N GLN A 39 15.82 24.27 15.71
CA GLN A 39 17.01 23.75 14.99
C GLN A 39 16.70 23.30 13.55
N VAL A 40 15.93 24.13 12.82
CA VAL A 40 15.51 23.78 11.46
C VAL A 40 16.69 23.85 10.50
N SER A 41 17.00 22.73 9.86
CA SER A 41 18.01 22.64 8.81
C SER A 41 17.39 22.09 7.52
N VAL A 42 17.92 22.53 6.38
CA VAL A 42 17.36 22.28 5.05
C VAL A 42 18.51 21.89 4.15
N TYR A 43 18.34 20.80 3.42
CA TYR A 43 19.34 20.23 2.53
C TYR A 43 18.70 19.91 1.18
N ALA A 44 19.51 19.92 0.12
CA ALA A 44 19.11 19.34 -1.16
C ALA A 44 19.14 17.81 -1.05
N SER A 45 18.17 17.14 -1.69
CA SER A 45 18.22 15.68 -1.85
C SER A 45 19.44 15.28 -2.68
N PRO A 46 20.13 14.15 -2.38
CA PRO A 46 21.20 13.62 -3.24
C PRO A 46 20.70 13.35 -4.66
N GLU A 47 19.44 12.92 -4.79
CA GLU A 47 18.80 12.68 -6.07
C GLU A 47 18.12 13.95 -6.61
N GLN A 48 18.75 14.58 -7.60
CA GLN A 48 18.30 15.86 -8.17
C GLN A 48 17.11 15.73 -9.14
N ARG A 49 16.77 14.50 -9.58
CA ARG A 49 15.71 14.24 -10.58
C ARG A 49 14.36 14.81 -10.14
N PHE A 50 14.07 14.77 -8.85
CA PHE A 50 12.77 15.15 -8.28
C PHE A 50 12.75 16.56 -7.68
N LYS A 51 13.87 17.30 -7.70
CA LYS A 51 13.99 18.65 -7.10
C LYS A 51 13.45 18.68 -5.67
N GLN A 52 13.92 17.72 -4.87
CA GLN A 52 13.46 17.53 -3.49
C GLN A 52 14.40 18.21 -2.50
N VAL A 53 13.79 18.65 -1.40
CA VAL A 53 14.47 19.20 -0.24
C VAL A 53 14.19 18.31 0.97
N VAL A 54 15.20 18.14 1.82
CA VAL A 54 15.10 17.41 3.08
C VAL A 54 15.17 18.42 4.21
N ILE A 55 14.10 18.49 5.00
CA ILE A 55 13.99 19.40 6.13
C ILE A 55 14.06 18.60 7.42
N PHE A 56 14.98 19.01 8.29
CA PHE A 56 15.08 18.52 9.66
C PHE A 56 14.58 19.59 10.63
N GLY A 57 13.94 19.17 11.71
CA GLY A 57 13.57 20.07 12.80
C GLY A 57 13.17 19.31 14.06
N ILE A 58 13.39 19.93 15.21
CA ILE A 58 13.05 19.37 16.53
C ILE A 58 11.72 19.97 16.99
N ARG A 59 10.71 19.15 17.28
CA ARG A 59 9.37 19.58 17.63
C ARG A 59 9.38 20.38 18.95
N CYS A 60 8.99 21.65 18.91
CA CYS A 60 8.96 22.54 20.08
C CYS A 60 7.53 22.96 20.44
N LYS A 61 7.31 23.64 21.56
CA LYS A 61 6.01 24.31 21.77
C LYS A 61 5.84 25.41 20.71
N SER A 62 4.59 25.68 20.31
CA SER A 62 4.32 26.68 19.29
C SER A 62 4.91 28.03 19.72
N LYS A 63 5.71 28.62 18.85
CA LYS A 63 6.42 29.89 19.06
C LYS A 63 6.16 30.83 17.87
N PRO A 64 6.38 32.15 18.02
CA PRO A 64 6.35 33.05 16.88
C PRO A 64 7.33 32.56 15.80
N ALA A 65 6.88 32.58 14.54
CA ALA A 65 7.67 32.10 13.42
C ALA A 65 8.92 32.99 13.24
N ASP A 66 10.09 32.36 13.34
CA ASP A 66 11.36 33.04 13.10
C ASP A 66 11.48 33.43 11.62
N LYS A 67 11.63 34.74 11.36
CA LYS A 67 11.75 35.29 10.01
C LYS A 67 12.98 34.73 9.28
N VAL A 68 14.08 34.44 9.99
CA VAL A 68 15.29 33.89 9.37
C VAL A 68 15.04 32.49 8.81
N VAL A 69 14.36 31.65 9.58
CA VAL A 69 14.00 30.28 9.18
C VAL A 69 13.00 30.30 8.02
N VAL A 70 12.00 31.18 8.08
CA VAL A 70 11.02 31.33 6.99
C VAL A 70 11.72 31.75 5.69
N SER A 71 12.60 32.76 5.74
CA SER A 71 13.37 33.20 4.57
C SER A 71 14.25 32.07 4.01
N LYS A 72 14.91 31.28 4.87
CA LYS A 72 15.71 30.13 4.45
C LYS A 72 14.88 29.09 3.71
N LEU A 73 13.68 28.76 4.20
CA LEU A 73 12.76 27.83 3.55
C LEU A 73 12.19 28.38 2.24
N MET A 74 11.94 29.69 2.15
CA MET A 74 11.50 30.33 0.91
C MET A 74 12.63 30.39 -0.14
N ASN A 75 13.88 30.60 0.28
CA ASN A 75 15.01 30.53 -0.63
C ASN A 75 15.18 29.10 -1.18
N ALA A 76 15.03 28.09 -0.31
CA ALA A 76 15.01 26.69 -0.71
C ALA A 76 13.87 26.33 -1.68
N SER A 77 12.73 27.04 -1.63
CA SER A 77 11.64 26.84 -2.59
C SER A 77 12.00 27.36 -3.98
N GLN A 78 12.77 28.46 -4.06
CA GLN A 78 13.15 29.11 -5.31
C GLN A 78 14.34 28.41 -5.97
N ASP A 79 15.40 28.13 -5.21
CA ASP A 79 16.63 27.56 -5.74
C ASP A 79 17.27 26.54 -4.79
N ILE A 80 17.18 25.27 -5.17
CA ILE A 80 17.75 24.14 -4.43
C ILE A 80 19.28 24.13 -4.54
N THR A 81 19.86 24.70 -5.60
CA THR A 81 21.31 24.63 -5.83
C THR A 81 22.12 25.40 -4.80
N THR A 82 21.47 26.31 -4.08
CA THR A 82 22.05 27.06 -2.95
C THR A 82 22.17 26.24 -1.66
N LEU A 83 21.55 25.06 -1.61
CA LEU A 83 21.56 24.20 -0.43
C LEU A 83 22.67 23.16 -0.52
N ASP A 84 23.27 22.87 0.63
CA ASP A 84 24.17 21.73 0.78
C ASP A 84 23.42 20.43 0.46
N THR A 85 24.03 19.56 -0.33
CA THR A 85 23.50 18.23 -0.62
C THR A 85 23.63 17.34 0.61
N LEU A 86 22.54 16.69 0.99
CA LEU A 86 22.56 15.72 2.08
C LEU A 86 23.52 14.57 1.73
N THR A 87 24.41 14.22 2.65
CA THR A 87 25.43 13.18 2.43
C THR A 87 25.15 12.00 3.36
N ASP A 88 25.44 10.77 2.90
CA ASP A 88 25.20 9.54 3.66
C ASP A 88 26.15 9.37 4.86
N GLN A 89 27.25 10.12 4.89
CA GLN A 89 28.18 10.09 6.00
C GLN A 89 27.85 11.18 7.02
N PRO A 90 27.54 10.82 8.28
CA PRO A 90 27.42 11.81 9.32
C PRO A 90 28.77 12.52 9.48
N ASN A 91 28.75 13.85 9.55
CA ASN A 91 29.94 14.62 9.92
C ASN A 91 29.93 14.79 11.45
N PRO A 92 30.66 13.95 12.21
CA PRO A 92 30.61 13.96 13.67
C PRO A 92 31.10 15.28 14.27
N ASP A 93 31.93 16.02 13.54
CA ASP A 93 32.49 17.32 13.96
C ASP A 93 31.49 18.48 13.78
N LYS A 94 30.37 18.23 13.09
CA LYS A 94 29.33 19.23 12.90
C LYS A 94 28.47 19.35 14.17
N GLU A 95 28.38 20.55 14.74
CA GLU A 95 27.46 20.82 15.84
C GLU A 95 26.03 20.39 15.50
N GLY A 96 25.38 19.68 16.43
CA GLY A 96 24.03 19.13 16.22
C GLY A 96 23.96 17.90 15.31
N CYS A 97 25.09 17.23 15.02
CA CYS A 97 25.11 15.97 14.26
C CYS A 97 24.31 14.84 14.97
N PHE A 98 24.27 14.85 16.30
CA PHE A 98 23.52 13.87 17.08
C PHE A 98 22.25 14.47 17.64
N TYR A 99 21.15 13.76 17.44
CA TYR A 99 19.88 14.06 18.09
C TYR A 99 19.81 13.34 19.45
N GLN A 100 19.52 14.10 20.50
CA GLN A 100 19.29 13.54 21.83
C GLN A 100 17.89 12.93 21.91
N LEU A 101 17.80 11.63 22.17
CA LEU A 101 16.52 10.98 22.37
C LEU A 101 15.79 11.57 23.59
N PRO A 102 14.55 12.06 23.44
CA PRO A 102 13.76 12.55 24.55
C PRO A 102 13.45 11.38 25.48
N LEU A 103 13.61 11.60 26.78
CA LEU A 103 13.26 10.61 27.79
C LEU A 103 11.76 10.33 27.73
N SER A 104 11.38 9.10 27.40
CA SER A 104 9.98 8.69 27.46
C SER A 104 9.60 8.43 28.92
N PHE A 105 8.91 9.38 29.54
CA PHE A 105 8.31 9.18 30.85
C PHE A 105 7.01 8.38 30.70
N GLY A 106 7.12 7.06 30.82
CA GLY A 106 5.98 6.15 30.80
C GLY A 106 6.44 4.71 30.97
N ALA A 107 5.64 3.89 31.66
CA ALA A 107 5.89 2.46 31.73
C ALA A 107 5.94 1.89 30.29
N LEU A 108 6.97 1.09 29.99
CA LEU A 108 7.11 0.40 28.72
C LEU A 108 5.83 -0.40 28.42
N LYS A 109 5.05 0.05 27.44
CA LYS A 109 3.90 -0.70 26.94
C LYS A 109 4.36 -1.57 25.79
N LEU A 110 4.69 -2.81 26.11
CA LEU A 110 4.88 -3.87 25.12
C LEU A 110 3.51 -4.27 24.60
N ASN A 111 3.16 -3.79 23.42
CA ASN A 111 1.94 -4.23 22.73
C ASN A 111 2.25 -5.53 21.99
N GLN A 112 1.67 -6.64 22.45
CA GLN A 112 1.67 -7.89 21.69
C GLN A 112 0.68 -7.75 20.52
N ILE A 113 1.14 -8.04 19.30
CA ILE A 113 0.34 -7.92 18.07
C ILE A 113 -0.68 -9.08 17.95
N GLU A 114 -0.55 -10.11 18.79
CA GLU A 114 -1.57 -11.14 18.99
C GLU A 114 -2.47 -10.77 20.16
N ILE A 115 -3.69 -10.35 19.82
CA ILE A 115 -4.77 -10.19 20.79
C ILE A 115 -5.58 -11.49 20.79
N ASP A 116 -5.64 -12.16 21.95
CA ASP A 116 -6.58 -13.25 22.17
C ASP A 116 -8.03 -12.73 22.16
N THR A 117 -8.95 -13.54 21.64
CA THR A 117 -10.40 -13.32 21.66
C THR A 117 -10.94 -12.81 23.00
N LYS A 118 -10.48 -13.35 24.14
CA LYS A 118 -10.92 -12.89 25.47
C LYS A 118 -10.41 -11.48 25.77
N GLN A 119 -9.15 -11.20 25.46
CA GLN A 119 -8.54 -9.88 25.65
C GLN A 119 -9.21 -8.82 24.77
N LEU A 120 -9.50 -9.14 23.50
CA LEU A 120 -10.24 -8.26 22.60
C LEU A 120 -11.61 -7.89 23.18
N SER A 121 -12.33 -8.88 23.71
CA SER A 121 -13.66 -8.65 24.27
C SER A 121 -13.62 -7.70 25.47
N HIS A 122 -12.57 -7.79 26.29
CA HIS A 122 -12.38 -6.95 27.48
C HIS A 122 -11.95 -5.53 27.11
N GLU A 123 -11.08 -5.35 26.10
CA GLU A 123 -10.68 -4.03 25.60
C GLU A 123 -11.83 -3.30 24.90
N VAL A 124 -12.62 -4.01 24.09
CA VAL A 124 -13.83 -3.45 23.46
C VAL A 124 -14.85 -3.03 24.51
N ALA A 125 -14.97 -3.75 25.62
CA ALA A 125 -15.82 -3.36 26.74
C ALA A 125 -15.29 -2.10 27.47
N ASN A 126 -13.97 -2.05 27.72
CA ASN A 126 -13.32 -0.95 28.46
C ASN A 126 -13.26 0.38 27.68
N ILE A 127 -13.02 0.34 26.37
CA ILE A 127 -12.95 1.55 25.52
C ILE A 127 -14.33 2.22 25.42
N GLY A 128 -15.40 1.49 25.75
CA GLY A 128 -16.77 1.96 25.69
C GLY A 128 -17.28 1.95 24.25
N ARG A 129 -18.44 1.31 24.06
CA ARG A 129 -19.11 1.19 22.75
C ARG A 129 -19.35 2.54 22.05
N SER A 130 -19.45 3.64 22.81
CA SER A 130 -19.71 4.98 22.29
C SER A 130 -18.50 5.70 21.69
N SER A 131 -17.27 5.37 22.10
CA SER A 131 -16.05 6.04 21.61
C SER A 131 -15.40 5.32 20.42
N SER A 132 -15.86 4.11 20.10
CA SER A 132 -15.30 3.26 19.07
C SER A 132 -16.27 3.06 17.90
N LEU A 133 -15.71 2.80 16.72
CA LEU A 133 -16.50 2.50 15.52
C LEU A 133 -17.16 1.11 15.56
N TRP A 134 -16.98 0.35 16.65
CA TRP A 134 -17.48 -1.02 16.81
C TRP A 134 -19.01 -1.10 16.73
N ASN A 135 -19.74 -0.11 17.23
CA ASN A 135 -21.20 -0.06 17.10
C ASN A 135 -21.67 0.01 15.64
N ASN A 136 -20.91 0.73 14.82
CA ASN A 136 -21.17 0.87 13.39
C ASN A 136 -20.35 -0.12 12.56
N PHE A 137 -19.72 -1.12 13.18
CA PHE A 137 -18.85 -2.06 12.47
C PHE A 137 -19.60 -2.78 11.36
N LYS A 138 -20.84 -3.21 11.65
CA LYS A 138 -21.72 -3.80 10.62
C LYS A 138 -22.05 -2.80 9.52
N THR A 139 -22.21 -1.53 9.82
CA THR A 139 -22.54 -0.50 8.81
C THR A 139 -21.34 -0.17 7.91
N HIS A 140 -20.13 -0.12 8.48
CA HIS A 140 -18.92 0.24 7.75
C HIS A 140 -18.22 -0.95 7.09
N PHE A 141 -18.34 -2.15 7.67
CA PHE A 141 -17.61 -3.34 7.25
C PHE A 141 -18.50 -4.49 6.75
N ASN A 142 -19.84 -4.42 6.85
CA ASN A 142 -20.67 -5.25 5.96
C ASN A 142 -20.67 -4.66 4.56
N SER A 143 -19.55 -4.82 3.85
CA SER A 143 -19.55 -4.91 2.39
C SER A 143 -19.94 -6.33 1.93
N VAL A 144 -20.74 -7.06 2.71
CA VAL A 144 -21.57 -8.10 2.11
C VAL A 144 -22.66 -7.36 1.36
N ASN A 145 -22.35 -6.98 0.13
CA ASN A 145 -23.32 -6.54 -0.86
C ASN A 145 -24.40 -7.61 -0.97
N LYS A 146 -25.44 -7.51 -0.13
CA LYS A 146 -26.69 -8.27 -0.28
C LYS A 146 -27.50 -7.79 -1.47
N ASN A 147 -27.08 -6.71 -2.11
CA ASN A 147 -27.57 -6.37 -3.42
C ASN A 147 -26.91 -7.31 -4.43
N THR A 148 -27.59 -8.42 -4.70
CA THR A 148 -27.45 -9.13 -5.97
C THR A 148 -27.95 -8.20 -7.07
N TYR A 149 -27.12 -7.22 -7.44
CA TYR A 149 -27.38 -6.43 -8.63
C TYR A 149 -27.34 -7.40 -9.80
N ARG A 150 -28.52 -7.74 -10.33
CA ARG A 150 -28.59 -8.45 -11.60
C ARG A 150 -27.96 -7.55 -12.66
N PRO A 151 -27.03 -8.05 -13.49
CA PRO A 151 -26.48 -7.28 -14.59
C PRO A 151 -27.60 -6.64 -15.40
N LEU A 152 -27.45 -5.36 -15.79
CA LEU A 152 -28.44 -4.65 -16.63
C LEU A 152 -28.64 -5.32 -18.00
N HIS A 153 -27.65 -6.12 -18.42
CA HIS A 153 -27.69 -6.91 -19.63
C HIS A 153 -27.37 -8.37 -19.30
N GLN A 154 -28.06 -9.30 -19.95
CA GLN A 154 -27.78 -10.73 -19.78
C GLN A 154 -26.33 -11.01 -20.17
N MET A 155 -25.61 -11.73 -19.31
CA MET A 155 -24.26 -12.17 -19.63
C MET A 155 -24.32 -13.15 -20.80
N SER A 156 -23.53 -12.88 -21.85
CA SER A 156 -23.31 -13.84 -22.92
C SER A 156 -22.55 -15.08 -22.41
N ASP A 157 -22.56 -16.15 -23.20
CA ASP A 157 -21.88 -17.42 -22.88
C ASP A 157 -20.38 -17.23 -22.59
N TRP A 158 -19.73 -16.27 -23.27
CA TRP A 158 -18.34 -15.90 -23.00
C TRP A 158 -18.15 -15.36 -21.58
N HIS A 159 -19.00 -14.43 -21.15
CA HIS A 159 -18.93 -13.83 -19.82
C HIS A 159 -19.17 -14.89 -18.74
N LEU A 160 -20.15 -15.76 -18.95
CA LEU A 160 -20.46 -16.87 -18.03
C LEU A 160 -19.28 -17.85 -17.95
N SER A 161 -18.67 -18.19 -19.08
CA SER A 161 -17.50 -19.08 -19.15
C SER A 161 -16.30 -18.48 -18.42
N LEU A 162 -16.04 -17.17 -18.59
CA LEU A 162 -14.97 -16.46 -17.91
C LEU A 162 -15.21 -16.37 -16.40
N ALA A 163 -16.43 -16.06 -15.97
CA ALA A 163 -16.80 -15.96 -14.56
C ALA A 163 -16.73 -17.34 -13.87
N LEU A 164 -17.14 -18.39 -14.57
CA LEU A 164 -16.97 -19.78 -14.13
C LEU A 164 -15.49 -20.12 -13.97
N ALA A 165 -14.67 -19.87 -14.99
CA ALA A 165 -13.24 -20.12 -14.98
C ALA A 165 -12.52 -19.38 -13.83
N ALA A 166 -12.91 -18.13 -13.57
CA ALA A 166 -12.42 -17.30 -12.46
C ALA A 166 -12.90 -17.76 -11.08
N GLY A 167 -13.79 -18.75 -10.99
CA GLY A 167 -14.36 -19.27 -9.74
C GLY A 167 -15.38 -18.33 -9.09
N GLN A 168 -15.87 -17.33 -9.83
CA GLN A 168 -16.92 -16.40 -9.38
C GLN A 168 -18.32 -17.02 -9.50
N VAL A 169 -18.47 -18.02 -10.36
CA VAL A 169 -19.70 -18.80 -10.52
C VAL A 169 -19.42 -20.25 -10.15
N SER A 170 -20.30 -20.84 -9.35
CA SER A 170 -20.28 -22.28 -9.02
C SER A 170 -21.70 -22.79 -8.93
N GLY A 171 -21.96 -24.03 -9.36
CA GLY A 171 -23.31 -24.57 -9.36
C GLY A 171 -23.49 -25.82 -10.21
N VAL A 172 -24.74 -26.31 -10.23
CA VAL A 172 -25.13 -27.48 -11.03
C VAL A 172 -25.56 -27.00 -12.41
N VAL A 173 -24.93 -27.55 -13.44
CA VAL A 173 -25.28 -27.35 -14.86
C VAL A 173 -25.96 -28.61 -15.36
N GLU A 174 -27.05 -28.44 -16.09
CA GLU A 174 -27.83 -29.55 -16.65
C GLU A 174 -27.83 -29.44 -18.18
N SER A 175 -27.39 -30.50 -18.85
CA SER A 175 -27.50 -30.61 -20.31
C SER A 175 -28.94 -30.91 -20.71
N LYS A 176 -29.30 -30.58 -21.96
CA LYS A 176 -30.57 -30.99 -22.57
C LYS A 176 -30.77 -32.51 -22.55
N ASP A 177 -29.67 -33.26 -22.57
CA ASP A 177 -29.66 -34.72 -22.53
C ASP A 177 -29.80 -35.29 -21.09
N GLY A 178 -30.11 -34.44 -20.10
CA GLY A 178 -30.31 -34.84 -18.70
C GLY A 178 -29.02 -35.03 -17.88
N ARG A 179 -27.84 -34.83 -18.48
CA ARG A 179 -26.55 -34.91 -17.77
C ARG A 179 -26.42 -33.73 -16.79
N ARG A 180 -26.18 -34.02 -15.51
CA ARG A 180 -26.02 -33.02 -14.45
C ARG A 180 -24.58 -32.99 -13.97
N LEU A 181 -23.96 -31.82 -13.98
CA LEU A 181 -22.57 -31.61 -13.56
C LEU A 181 -22.52 -30.52 -12.49
N LEU A 182 -21.90 -30.79 -11.34
CA LEU A 182 -21.55 -29.76 -10.37
C LEU A 182 -20.19 -29.16 -10.75
N VAL A 183 -20.17 -27.90 -11.17
CA VAL A 183 -18.98 -27.26 -11.75
C VAL A 183 -18.39 -26.20 -10.81
N LYS A 184 -17.06 -26.18 -10.73
CA LYS A 184 -16.28 -25.17 -10.04
C LYS A 184 -15.02 -24.85 -10.84
N GLY A 185 -14.88 -23.58 -11.24
CA GLY A 185 -13.63 -23.10 -11.80
C GLY A 185 -12.71 -22.48 -10.75
N ARG A 186 -11.45 -22.36 -11.15
CA ARG A 186 -10.41 -21.63 -10.44
C ARG A 186 -9.40 -21.13 -11.46
N THR A 187 -8.75 -20.01 -11.16
CA THR A 187 -7.63 -19.50 -11.94
C THR A 187 -6.39 -19.49 -11.06
N PHE A 188 -5.26 -19.92 -11.60
CA PHE A 188 -3.97 -19.76 -10.93
C PHE A 188 -3.00 -19.00 -11.83
N LYS A 189 -2.11 -18.24 -11.20
CA LYS A 189 -1.06 -17.50 -11.86
C LYS A 189 0.06 -18.47 -12.24
N GLY A 190 0.35 -18.57 -13.53
CA GLY A 190 1.50 -19.29 -14.09
C GLY A 190 2.49 -18.32 -14.71
N LYS A 191 3.63 -18.86 -15.15
CA LYS A 191 4.71 -18.12 -15.81
C LYS A 191 5.00 -18.81 -17.15
N LYS A 192 5.01 -18.05 -18.24
CA LYS A 192 5.44 -18.52 -19.56
C LYS A 192 6.79 -17.86 -19.88
N GLU A 193 7.81 -18.68 -20.10
CA GLU A 193 9.13 -18.21 -20.51
C GLU A 193 9.31 -18.45 -22.02
N ILE A 194 9.76 -17.41 -22.72
CA ILE A 194 10.13 -17.46 -24.14
C ILE A 194 11.58 -17.01 -24.22
N THR A 195 12.42 -17.84 -24.82
CA THR A 195 13.82 -17.51 -25.09
C THR A 195 13.97 -17.17 -26.56
N GLU A 196 14.36 -15.94 -26.84
CA GLU A 196 14.71 -15.47 -28.18
C GLU A 196 16.24 -15.36 -28.28
N THR A 197 16.84 -16.15 -29.16
CA THR A 197 18.27 -16.09 -29.44
C THR A 197 18.49 -15.33 -30.73
N GLN A 198 19.18 -14.20 -30.67
CA GLN A 198 19.62 -13.47 -31.86
C GLN A 198 21.12 -13.68 -32.05
N VAL A 199 21.50 -14.07 -33.26
CA VAL A 199 22.91 -14.22 -33.65
C VAL A 199 23.26 -13.03 -34.55
N ASN A 200 24.22 -12.23 -34.12
CA ASN A 200 24.65 -11.06 -34.86
C ASN A 200 25.73 -11.48 -35.88
N GLU A 201 25.34 -11.68 -37.14
CA GLU A 201 26.19 -12.29 -38.20
C GLU A 201 27.50 -11.54 -38.49
N VAL A 202 27.59 -10.24 -38.15
CA VAL A 202 28.76 -9.40 -38.42
C VAL A 202 29.78 -9.41 -37.27
N SER A 203 29.33 -9.59 -36.02
CA SER A 203 30.20 -9.53 -34.83
C SER A 203 30.41 -10.89 -34.14
N GLY A 204 29.67 -11.92 -34.54
CA GLY A 204 29.71 -13.25 -33.92
C GLY A 204 29.10 -13.29 -32.51
N ASN A 205 28.60 -12.17 -31.99
CA ASN A 205 27.97 -12.11 -30.68
C ASN A 205 26.58 -12.77 -30.70
N ILE A 206 26.34 -13.64 -29.73
CA ILE A 206 25.06 -14.29 -29.49
C ILE A 206 24.39 -13.56 -28.33
N SER A 207 23.23 -12.96 -28.56
CA SER A 207 22.40 -12.36 -27.51
C SER A 207 21.18 -13.25 -27.23
N GLU A 208 21.04 -13.68 -25.98
CA GLU A 208 19.87 -14.42 -25.49
C GLU A 208 18.95 -13.47 -24.73
N THR A 209 17.71 -13.31 -25.19
CA THR A 209 16.67 -12.54 -24.49
C THR A 209 15.63 -13.50 -23.92
N ARG A 210 15.50 -13.54 -22.59
CA ARG A 210 14.48 -14.34 -21.90
C ARG A 210 13.31 -13.46 -21.49
N ILE A 211 12.16 -13.65 -22.13
CA ILE A 211 10.91 -12.96 -21.82
C ILE A 211 10.09 -13.85 -20.88
N SER A 212 9.86 -13.36 -19.67
CA SER A 212 9.00 -14.00 -18.68
C SER A 212 7.67 -13.26 -18.58
N SER A 213 6.59 -13.90 -19.03
CA SER A 213 5.24 -13.34 -18.97
C SER A 213 4.37 -14.09 -17.97
N ASP A 214 3.68 -13.35 -17.11
CA ASP A 214 2.65 -13.91 -16.24
C ASP A 214 1.43 -14.33 -17.07
N VAL A 215 0.95 -15.56 -16.88
CA VAL A 215 -0.21 -16.11 -17.58
C VAL A 215 -1.21 -16.63 -16.57
N PHE A 216 -2.48 -16.25 -16.72
CA PHE A 216 -3.57 -16.78 -15.90
C PHE A 216 -4.13 -18.03 -16.55
N ILE A 217 -3.95 -19.18 -15.89
CA ILE A 217 -4.37 -20.48 -16.40
C ILE A 217 -5.71 -20.84 -15.75
N PRO A 218 -6.82 -20.85 -16.50
CA PRO A 218 -8.10 -21.31 -15.97
C PRO A 218 -8.10 -22.82 -15.84
N SER A 219 -8.75 -23.33 -14.78
CA SER A 219 -8.97 -24.75 -14.57
C SER A 219 -10.39 -24.96 -14.08
N ILE A 220 -11.19 -25.66 -14.87
CA ILE A 220 -12.59 -25.97 -14.53
C ILE A 220 -12.67 -27.45 -14.18
N LYS A 221 -13.19 -27.75 -12.99
CA LYS A 221 -13.51 -29.11 -12.56
C LYS A 221 -15.02 -29.26 -12.46
N ALA A 222 -15.50 -30.43 -12.85
CA ALA A 222 -16.89 -30.82 -12.72
C ALA A 222 -16.98 -32.18 -12.03
N ILE A 223 -18.03 -32.38 -11.23
CA ILE A 223 -18.39 -33.68 -10.67
C ILE A 223 -19.68 -34.11 -11.35
N ASN A 224 -19.74 -35.35 -11.83
CA ASN A 224 -20.95 -35.88 -12.43
C ASN A 224 -22.01 -36.19 -11.35
N PHE A 225 -23.13 -35.48 -11.41
CA PHE A 225 -24.29 -35.57 -10.51
C PHE A 225 -25.53 -36.17 -11.21
N THR A 226 -25.34 -36.78 -12.38
CA THR A 226 -26.43 -37.43 -13.13
C THR A 226 -26.93 -38.65 -12.36
N LYS A 227 -28.18 -38.60 -11.88
CA LYS A 227 -28.80 -39.70 -11.14
C LYS A 227 -28.81 -40.97 -12.00
N GLU A 228 -28.56 -42.12 -11.39
CA GLU A 228 -28.59 -43.45 -12.04
C GLU A 228 -27.53 -43.66 -13.14
N SER A 229 -26.60 -42.71 -13.31
CA SER A 229 -25.45 -42.88 -14.22
C SER A 229 -24.36 -43.76 -13.58
N VAL A 230 -23.76 -44.65 -14.37
CA VAL A 230 -22.56 -45.43 -13.99
C VAL A 230 -21.41 -44.53 -13.57
N ASN A 231 -21.35 -43.30 -14.10
CA ASN A 231 -20.30 -42.32 -13.88
C ASN A 231 -20.66 -41.32 -12.76
N PHE A 232 -21.64 -41.62 -11.90
CA PHE A 232 -22.00 -40.75 -10.78
C PHE A 232 -20.81 -40.56 -9.84
N GLY A 233 -20.50 -39.31 -9.50
CA GLY A 233 -19.35 -38.93 -8.67
C GLY A 233 -18.03 -38.79 -9.43
N GLU A 234 -17.96 -39.10 -10.72
CA GLU A 234 -16.75 -38.95 -11.51
C GLU A 234 -16.32 -37.47 -11.62
N ILE A 235 -15.02 -37.22 -11.41
CA ILE A 235 -14.43 -35.88 -11.53
C ILE A 235 -13.88 -35.68 -12.94
N ILE A 236 -14.42 -34.69 -13.64
CA ILE A 236 -14.05 -34.33 -15.00
C ILE A 236 -13.27 -33.02 -14.96
N THR A 237 -12.22 -32.92 -15.76
CA THR A 237 -11.51 -31.65 -15.97
C THR A 237 -11.91 -31.11 -17.34
N ILE A 238 -12.52 -29.93 -17.35
CA ILE A 238 -12.93 -29.22 -18.57
C ILE A 238 -11.77 -28.28 -18.93
N LYS A 239 -11.21 -28.48 -20.12
CA LYS A 239 -10.14 -27.67 -20.69
C LYS A 239 -10.72 -26.68 -21.68
#